data_AF-A0A662HKK3-F1
#
_entry.id   AF-A0A662HKK3-F1
#
_cell.length_a   1.000
_cell.length_b   1.000
_cell.length_c   1.000
_cell.angle_alpha   90.00
_cell.angle_beta   90.00
_cell.angle_gamma   90.00
#
_symmetry.space_group_name_H-M   'P 1'
#
loop_
_entity.id
_entity.type
_entity.pdbx_description
1 polymer ?
#
loop_
_entity_poly.entity_id
_entity_poly.type
_entity_poly.pdbx_seq_one_letter_code
_entity_poly.pdbx_strand_id
1 'polypeptide(L)'
;MSSEKKRRPAFRLSKYLDSLSYPVGTAMSVNFKRLGRDMDLLFLEEPAEFYRLLIEVYSGDEESAIFFLRLLAGSLTEKTGLYVDPVEFAEAIKRGDKAKLHRILEAVTRAQRP
;
A
#
# COMPACT_ATOMS: atom_id res chain seq x y z
N MET A 1 0.64 -28.67 -17.63
CA MET A 1 1.44 -27.72 -16.81
C MET A 1 0.49 -26.64 -16.32
N SER A 2 0.21 -26.66 -15.02
CA SER A 2 -0.86 -25.88 -14.39
C SER A 2 -0.56 -24.39 -14.53
N SER A 3 -1.45 -23.63 -15.18
CA SER A 3 -1.41 -22.18 -15.08
C SER A 3 -1.73 -21.83 -13.64
N GLU A 4 -0.72 -21.52 -12.83
CA GLU A 4 -0.92 -20.67 -11.68
C GLU A 4 -1.59 -19.40 -12.20
N LYS A 5 -2.91 -19.33 -12.07
CA LYS A 5 -3.63 -18.05 -12.11
C LYS A 5 -2.94 -17.22 -11.04
N LYS A 6 -1.99 -16.36 -11.44
CA LYS A 6 -1.34 -15.37 -10.57
C LYS A 6 -2.48 -14.69 -9.84
N ARG A 7 -2.70 -15.09 -8.58
CA ARG A 7 -3.84 -14.63 -7.79
C ARG A 7 -3.68 -13.13 -7.73
N ARG A 8 -4.61 -12.40 -8.35
CA ARG A 8 -4.60 -10.94 -8.25
C ARG A 8 -4.74 -10.62 -6.76
N PRO A 9 -3.89 -9.76 -6.20
CA PRO A 9 -3.94 -9.46 -4.78
C PRO A 9 -5.32 -8.90 -4.40
N ALA A 10 -5.81 -9.27 -3.22
CA ALA A 10 -7.14 -8.90 -2.74
C ALA A 10 -7.30 -7.37 -2.62
N PHE A 11 -6.20 -6.68 -2.31
CA PHE A 11 -6.08 -5.23 -2.32
C PHE A 11 -5.06 -4.80 -3.36
N ARG A 12 -5.36 -3.73 -4.11
CA ARG A 12 -4.44 -3.17 -5.12
C ARG A 12 -4.17 -1.71 -4.79
N LEU A 13 -3.00 -1.44 -4.23
CA LEU A 13 -2.59 -0.10 -3.84
C LEU A 13 -2.61 0.86 -5.04
N SER A 14 -2.11 0.43 -6.20
CA SER A 14 -2.13 1.20 -7.44
C SER A 14 -3.54 1.66 -7.81
N LYS A 15 -4.51 0.75 -7.76
CA LYS A 15 -5.90 1.06 -8.09
C LYS A 15 -6.58 1.91 -7.02
N TYR A 16 -6.23 1.68 -5.77
CA TYR A 16 -6.71 2.51 -4.67
C TYR A 16 -6.25 3.96 -4.84
N LEU A 17 -4.96 4.19 -5.06
CA LEU A 17 -4.38 5.52 -5.25
C LEU A 17 -4.94 6.22 -6.50
N ASP A 18 -5.08 5.53 -7.63
CA ASP A 18 -5.72 6.08 -8.82
C ASP A 18 -7.20 6.43 -8.60
N SER A 19 -7.89 5.76 -7.66
CA SER A 19 -9.26 6.11 -7.29
C SER A 19 -9.36 7.37 -6.43
N LEU A 20 -8.27 7.78 -5.77
CA LEU A 20 -8.19 9.04 -5.04
C LEU A 20 -7.82 10.19 -5.98
N SER A 21 -6.77 10.00 -6.79
CA SER A 21 -6.32 10.96 -7.77
C SER A 21 -5.53 10.25 -8.87
N TYR A 22 -6.14 10.06 -10.03
CA TYR A 22 -5.44 9.54 -11.19
C TYR A 22 -4.47 10.62 -11.72
N PRO A 23 -3.20 10.30 -12.07
CA PRO A 23 -2.61 8.96 -12.21
C PRO A 23 -1.63 8.57 -11.09
N VAL A 24 -1.86 8.93 -9.83
CA VAL A 24 -0.89 8.75 -8.73
C VAL A 24 -0.45 7.29 -8.57
N GLY A 25 -1.40 6.36 -8.54
CA GLY A 25 -1.10 4.94 -8.39
C GLY A 25 -0.39 4.35 -9.60
N THR A 26 -0.76 4.80 -10.80
CA THR A 26 -0.07 4.46 -12.04
C THR A 26 1.38 4.97 -12.04
N ALA A 27 1.61 6.22 -11.65
CA ALA A 27 2.95 6.82 -11.58
C ALA A 27 3.84 6.11 -10.56
N MET A 28 3.34 5.82 -9.34
CA MET A 28 4.10 5.03 -8.36
C MET A 28 4.40 3.63 -8.88
N SER A 29 3.44 2.95 -9.51
CA SER A 29 3.67 1.61 -10.07
C SER A 29 4.79 1.60 -11.10
N VAL A 30 4.91 2.65 -11.93
CA VAL A 30 6.02 2.80 -12.88
C VAL A 30 7.36 2.95 -12.15
N ASN A 31 7.43 3.73 -11.07
CA ASN A 31 8.65 3.89 -10.29
C ASN A 31 9.09 2.58 -9.64
N PHE A 32 8.19 1.84 -8.99
CA PHE A 32 8.50 0.52 -8.44
C PHE A 32 8.92 -0.48 -9.52
N LYS A 33 8.29 -0.44 -10.70
CA LYS A 33 8.67 -1.28 -11.83
C LYS A 33 10.07 -0.97 -12.35
N ARG A 34 10.49 0.31 -12.35
CA ARG A 34 11.88 0.71 -12.68
C ARG A 34 12.89 0.18 -11.68
N LEU A 35 12.49 0.01 -10.41
CA LEU A 35 13.24 -0.67 -9.36
C LEU A 35 13.14 -2.21 -9.43
N GLY A 36 12.51 -2.76 -10.47
CA GLY A 36 12.40 -4.19 -10.71
C GLY A 36 11.36 -4.91 -9.84
N ARG A 37 10.45 -4.19 -9.18
CA ARG A 37 9.44 -4.78 -8.27
C ARG A 37 8.01 -4.42 -8.68
N ASP A 38 7.07 -5.30 -8.33
CA ASP A 38 5.64 -5.04 -8.45
C ASP A 38 5.14 -4.37 -7.17
N MET A 39 4.65 -3.14 -7.27
CA MET A 39 4.22 -2.35 -6.11
C MET A 39 3.08 -3.00 -5.33
N ASP A 40 2.05 -3.52 -6.01
CA ASP A 40 0.86 -4.08 -5.38
C ASP A 40 1.22 -5.35 -4.61
N LEU A 41 2.06 -6.19 -5.22
CA LEU A 41 2.50 -7.46 -4.64
C LEU A 41 3.48 -7.20 -3.47
N LEU A 42 4.42 -6.29 -3.66
CA LEU A 42 5.42 -5.95 -2.65
C LEU A 42 4.79 -5.35 -1.38
N PHE A 43 3.83 -4.43 -1.56
CA PHE A 43 3.11 -3.80 -0.45
C PHE A 43 2.47 -4.83 0.48
N LEU A 44 1.92 -5.92 -0.07
CA LEU A 44 1.22 -6.94 0.71
C LEU A 44 2.13 -8.05 1.23
N GLU A 45 3.12 -8.45 0.45
CA GLU A 45 3.93 -9.64 0.76
C GLU A 45 5.20 -9.28 1.54
N GLU A 46 5.81 -8.13 1.27
CA GLU A 46 7.07 -7.68 1.87
C GLU A 46 7.00 -6.19 2.30
N PRO A 47 6.13 -5.82 3.25
CA PRO A 47 5.88 -4.41 3.59
C PRO A 47 7.11 -3.60 4.01
N ALA A 48 8.08 -4.22 4.69
CA ALA A 48 9.34 -3.54 5.04
C ALA A 48 10.21 -3.23 3.80
N GLU A 49 10.18 -4.09 2.79
CA GLU A 49 10.88 -3.84 1.53
C GLU A 49 10.13 -2.81 0.68
N PHE A 50 8.80 -2.87 0.67
CA PHE A 50 7.98 -1.80 0.08
C PHE A 50 8.36 -0.44 0.67
N TYR A 51 8.48 -0.34 2.00
CA TYR A 51 8.90 0.88 2.68
C TYR A 51 10.28 1.36 2.23
N ARG A 52 11.27 0.46 2.18
CA ARG A 52 12.62 0.81 1.71
C ARG A 52 12.61 1.36 0.28
N LEU A 53 11.88 0.72 -0.63
CA LEU A 53 11.77 1.22 -2.00
C LEU A 53 10.93 2.49 -2.12
N LEU A 54 9.95 2.69 -1.23
CA LEU A 54 9.19 3.94 -1.18
C LEU A 54 10.11 5.12 -0.85
N ILE A 55 11.07 4.96 0.05
CA ILE A 55 12.10 5.97 0.36
C ILE A 55 12.91 6.30 -0.91
N GLU A 56 13.32 5.29 -1.69
CA GLU A 56 14.02 5.49 -2.97
C GLU A 56 13.15 6.24 -3.99
N VAL A 57 11.84 5.96 -4.05
CA VAL A 57 10.90 6.71 -4.89
C VAL A 57 10.84 8.18 -4.49
N TYR A 58 10.98 8.48 -3.20
CA TYR A 58 11.12 9.83 -2.65
C TYR A 58 12.58 10.32 -2.61
N SER A 59 13.48 9.74 -3.42
CA SER A 59 14.89 10.17 -3.55
C SER A 59 15.68 10.17 -2.23
N GLY A 60 15.38 9.22 -1.34
CA GLY A 60 16.04 9.11 -0.04
C GLY A 60 15.33 9.83 1.12
N ASP A 61 14.25 10.57 0.84
CA ASP A 61 13.50 11.29 1.87
C ASP A 61 12.55 10.36 2.65
N GLU A 62 13.02 9.90 3.81
CA GLU A 62 12.24 9.04 4.71
C GLU A 62 11.02 9.76 5.29
N GLU A 63 11.11 11.07 5.57
CA GLU A 63 9.99 11.83 6.14
C GLU A 63 8.81 11.90 5.16
N SER A 64 9.10 12.17 3.88
CA SER A 64 8.09 12.15 2.81
C SER A 64 7.46 10.77 2.64
N ALA A 65 8.25 9.68 2.71
CA ALA A 65 7.73 8.32 2.63
C ALA A 65 6.80 7.99 3.81
N ILE A 66 7.17 8.37 5.04
CA ILE A 66 6.32 8.20 6.22
C ILE A 66 5.04 9.04 6.10
N PHE A 67 5.16 10.29 5.65
CA PHE A 67 4.02 11.17 5.47
C PHE A 67 3.02 10.60 4.46
N PHE A 68 3.51 10.04 3.34
CA PHE A 68 2.69 9.32 2.38
C PHE A 68 1.91 8.17 3.02
N LEU A 69 2.55 7.34 3.86
CA LEU A 69 1.87 6.23 4.55
C LEU A 69 0.80 6.71 5.53
N ARG A 70 1.04 7.83 6.22
CA ARG A 70 0.05 8.44 7.11
C ARG A 70 -1.14 9.00 6.34
N LEU A 71 -0.91 9.64 5.21
CA LEU A 71 -1.98 10.10 4.31
C LEU A 71 -2.79 8.92 3.76
N LEU A 72 -2.13 7.82 3.39
CA LEU A 72 -2.79 6.60 2.96
C LEU A 72 -3.74 6.07 4.05
N ALA A 73 -3.29 5.98 5.30
CA ALA A 73 -4.15 5.60 6.42
C ALA A 73 -5.34 6.55 6.62
N GLY A 74 -5.12 7.87 6.52
CA GLY A 74 -6.18 8.86 6.58
C GLY A 74 -7.23 8.66 5.48
N SER A 75 -6.79 8.47 4.23
CA SER A 75 -7.70 8.21 3.11
C SER A 75 -8.48 6.89 3.25
N LEU A 76 -7.87 5.86 3.84
CA LEU A 76 -8.55 4.59 4.12
C LEU A 76 -9.64 4.78 5.18
N THR A 77 -9.37 5.60 6.19
CA THR A 77 -10.34 5.99 7.22
C THR A 77 -11.51 6.73 6.60
N GLU A 78 -11.25 7.80 5.85
CA GLU A 78 -12.30 8.61 5.22
C GLU A 78 -13.20 7.79 4.30
N LYS A 79 -12.61 6.89 3.50
CA LYS A 79 -13.36 6.09 2.52
C LYS A 79 -14.24 5.01 3.17
N THR A 80 -13.89 4.54 4.36
CA THR A 80 -14.57 3.39 4.99
C THR A 80 -15.32 3.71 6.28
N GLY A 81 -15.07 4.87 6.88
CA GLY A 81 -15.54 5.22 8.22
C GLY A 81 -14.87 4.44 9.35
N LEU A 82 -13.96 3.50 9.04
CA LEU A 82 -13.19 2.74 10.03
C LEU A 82 -11.90 3.49 10.35
N TYR A 83 -11.72 3.90 11.60
CA TYR A 83 -10.49 4.56 12.02
C TYR A 83 -9.28 3.65 11.82
N VAL A 84 -8.32 4.13 11.02
CA VAL A 84 -6.98 3.56 10.86
C VAL A 84 -6.00 4.55 11.46
N ASP A 85 -5.34 4.18 12.57
CA ASP A 85 -4.31 5.02 13.19
C ASP A 85 -3.14 5.24 12.19
N PRO A 86 -2.86 6.49 11.78
CA PRO A 86 -1.84 6.76 10.77
C PRO A 86 -0.42 6.40 11.20
N VAL A 87 -0.10 6.58 12.49
CA VAL A 87 1.23 6.28 13.03
C VAL A 87 1.42 4.78 13.11
N GLU A 88 0.43 4.08 13.65
CA GLU A 88 0.44 2.63 13.80
C GLU A 88 0.50 1.91 12.44
N PHE A 89 -0.23 2.42 11.45
CA PHE A 89 -0.21 1.89 10.08
C PHE A 89 1.15 2.05 9.41
N ALA A 90 1.76 3.25 9.51
CA ALA A 90 3.08 3.50 8.95
C ALA A 90 4.15 2.62 9.63
N GLU A 91 4.10 2.50 10.96
CA GLU A 91 5.00 1.63 11.73
C GLU A 91 4.84 0.15 11.38
N ALA A 92 3.60 -0.32 11.17
CA ALA A 92 3.35 -1.69 10.75
C ALA A 92 4.03 -2.01 9.41
N ILE A 93 3.95 -1.10 8.45
CA ILE A 93 4.60 -1.26 7.14
C ILE A 93 6.12 -1.21 7.30
N LYS A 94 6.64 -0.19 8.01
CA LYS A 94 8.09 -0.01 8.27
C LYS A 94 8.72 -1.25 8.91
N ARG A 95 8.06 -1.85 9.89
CA ARG A 95 8.54 -3.06 10.59
C ARG A 95 8.30 -4.35 9.83
N GLY A 96 7.53 -4.31 8.74
CA GLY A 96 7.16 -5.50 7.99
C GLY A 96 6.10 -6.36 8.68
N ASP A 97 5.26 -5.78 9.55
CA ASP A 97 4.15 -6.47 10.21
C ASP A 97 3.02 -6.76 9.21
N LYS A 98 3.23 -7.80 8.44
CA LYS A 98 2.30 -8.30 7.42
C LYS A 98 0.95 -8.67 8.03
N ALA A 99 0.93 -9.34 9.18
CA ALA A 99 -0.32 -9.80 9.78
C ALA A 99 -1.23 -8.62 10.12
N LYS A 100 -0.67 -7.56 10.69
CA LYS A 100 -1.40 -6.33 11.01
C LYS A 100 -1.87 -5.59 9.77
N LEU A 101 -1.00 -5.42 8.77
CA LEU A 101 -1.38 -4.79 7.50
C LEU A 101 -2.57 -5.52 6.84
N HIS A 102 -2.50 -6.85 6.74
CA HIS A 102 -3.59 -7.63 6.16
C HIS A 102 -4.89 -7.50 6.95
N ARG A 103 -4.85 -7.52 8.28
CA ARG A 103 -6.05 -7.28 9.11
C ARG A 103 -6.70 -5.93 8.83
N ILE A 104 -5.90 -4.86 8.73
CA ILE A 104 -6.40 -3.52 8.41
C ILE A 104 -7.05 -3.51 7.03
N LEU A 105 -6.36 -4.04 6.01
CA LEU A 105 -6.87 -4.05 4.63
C LEU A 105 -8.11 -4.94 4.47
N GLU A 106 -8.19 -6.06 5.18
CA GLU A 106 -9.38 -6.91 5.22
C GLU A 106 -10.58 -6.18 5.81
N ALA A 107 -10.40 -5.45 6.93
CA ALA A 107 -11.46 -4.66 7.55
C ALA A 107 -11.95 -3.56 6.61
N VAL A 108 -11.04 -2.81 5.98
CA VAL A 108 -11.34 -1.79 4.97
C VAL A 108 -12.11 -2.40 3.80
N THR A 109 -11.68 -3.56 3.28
CA THR A 109 -12.32 -4.22 2.14
C THR A 109 -13.73 -4.70 2.46
N ARG A 110 -13.98 -5.16 3.70
CA ARG A 110 -15.32 -5.56 4.15
C ARG A 110 -16.27 -4.37 4.28
N ALA A 111 -15.78 -3.25 4.80
CA ALA A 111 -16.57 -2.01 4.96
C ALA A 111 -17.01 -1.38 3.62
N GLN A 112 -16.31 -1.68 2.53
CA GLN A 112 -16.66 -1.20 1.18
C GLN A 112 -17.70 -2.07 0.46
N ARG A 113 -18.14 -3.19 1.04
CA ARG A 113 -19.19 -4.02 0.44
C ARG A 113 -20.57 -3.40 0.75
N PRO A 114 -21.43 -3.20 -0.26
CA PRO A 114 -22.76 -2.64 -0.08
C PRO A 114 -23.66 -3.51 0.80
#